data_AF-A0A1V9Y464-F1
#
_entry.id   AF-A0A1V9Y464-F1
#
_cell.length_a   1.000
_cell.length_b   1.000
_cell.length_c   1.000
_cell.angle_alpha   90.00
_cell.angle_beta   90.00
_cell.angle_gamma   90.00
#
_symmetry.space_group_name_H-M   'P 1'
#
loop_
_entity.id
_entity.type
_entity.pdbx_description
1 polymer ?
#
loop_
_entity_poly.entity_id
_entity_poly.type
_entity_poly.pdbx_seq_one_letter_code
_entity_poly.pdbx_strand_id
1 'polypeptide(L)'
;MEPAFQRGDILFLDNNKLNFEIGDIIVYKIKDREIPIVHRILKVHTRKNDGVKFYLTKGDNNNVDDRGLYAPGQLWLQRSDIVGIARASVPYVGMATILMNDYPALKVLAVGLMAIMAFTQRE
;
A
#
# COMPACT_ATOMS: atom_id res chain seq x y z
N MET A 1 -6.50 -1.27 -6.14
CA MET A 1 -7.69 -1.71 -5.39
C MET A 1 -8.90 -1.09 -6.07
N GLU A 2 -9.06 -1.30 -7.37
CA GLU A 2 -10.21 -0.71 -8.06
C GLU A 2 -11.50 -1.39 -7.57
N PRO A 3 -12.60 -0.64 -7.41
CA PRO A 3 -12.77 0.79 -7.68
C PRO A 3 -12.38 1.73 -6.52
N ALA A 4 -12.06 1.21 -5.33
CA ALA A 4 -11.80 2.03 -4.14
C ALA A 4 -10.56 2.92 -4.23
N PHE A 5 -9.47 2.41 -4.82
CA PHE A 5 -8.22 3.13 -5.04
C PHE A 5 -7.66 2.84 -6.43
N GLN A 6 -7.16 3.90 -7.07
CA GLN A 6 -6.62 3.89 -8.42
C GLN A 6 -5.08 4.00 -8.41
N ARG A 7 -4.47 3.68 -9.55
CA ARG A 7 -3.03 3.84 -9.73
C ARG A 7 -2.67 5.32 -9.61
N GLY A 8 -1.72 5.63 -8.74
CA GLY A 8 -1.29 7.00 -8.46
C GLY A 8 -1.95 7.63 -7.23
N ASP A 9 -2.85 6.94 -6.54
CA ASP A 9 -3.37 7.43 -5.27
C ASP A 9 -2.30 7.33 -4.17
N ILE A 10 -2.18 8.39 -3.36
CA ILE A 10 -1.36 8.37 -2.14
C ILE A 10 -2.27 8.03 -0.97
N LEU A 11 -1.90 7.01 -0.19
CA LEU A 11 -2.68 6.54 0.95
C LEU A 11 -2.10 7.03 2.27
N PHE A 12 -2.97 7.52 3.15
CA PHE A 12 -2.64 7.82 4.54
C PHE A 12 -2.97 6.62 5.42
N LEU A 13 -1.94 6.11 6.10
CA LEU A 13 -2.03 4.91 6.91
C LEU A 13 -2.08 5.23 8.41
N ASP A 14 -2.99 4.56 9.11
CA ASP A 14 -3.11 4.59 10.56
C ASP A 14 -2.78 3.21 11.14
N ASN A 15 -1.80 3.17 12.04
CA ASN A 15 -1.32 1.95 12.68
C ASN A 15 -1.69 1.87 14.18
N ASN A 16 -2.53 2.79 14.68
CA ASN A 16 -2.88 2.84 16.11
C ASN A 16 -3.87 1.75 16.53
N LYS A 17 -4.59 1.14 15.58
CA LYS A 17 -5.55 0.06 15.86
C LYS A 17 -4.78 -1.24 16.18
N LEU A 18 -5.09 -1.85 17.33
CA LEU A 18 -4.53 -3.16 17.71
C LEU A 18 -5.20 -4.32 16.96
N ASN A 19 -6.49 -4.18 16.68
CA ASN A 19 -7.31 -5.21 16.05
C ASN A 19 -8.07 -4.65 14.87
N PHE A 20 -8.01 -5.31 13.72
CA PHE A 20 -8.79 -4.95 12.54
C PHE A 20 -10.12 -5.70 12.46
N GLU A 21 -11.03 -5.18 11.65
CA GLU A 21 -12.39 -5.67 11.48
C GLU A 21 -12.66 -6.01 10.01
N ILE A 22 -13.72 -6.81 9.78
CA ILE A 22 -14.15 -7.13 8.41
C ILE A 22 -14.53 -5.82 7.71
N GLY A 23 -14.02 -5.62 6.50
CA GLY A 23 -14.25 -4.42 5.71
C GLY A 23 -13.15 -3.36 5.82
N ASP A 24 -12.27 -3.42 6.82
CA ASP A 24 -11.10 -2.53 6.92
C ASP A 24 -10.21 -2.73 5.68
N ILE A 25 -9.73 -1.62 5.10
CA ILE A 25 -8.73 -1.67 4.02
C ILE A 25 -7.36 -1.52 4.64
N ILE A 26 -6.54 -2.57 4.52
CA ILE A 26 -5.24 -2.65 5.17
C ILE A 26 -4.13 -2.71 4.14
N VAL A 27 -2.98 -2.19 4.55
CA VAL A 27 -1.71 -2.36 3.86
C VAL A 27 -0.92 -3.40 4.62
N TYR A 28 -0.57 -4.50 3.95
CA TYR A 28 0.25 -5.55 4.52
C TYR A 28 1.50 -5.79 3.66
N LYS A 29 2.54 -6.30 4.30
CA LYS A 29 3.80 -6.65 3.64
C LYS A 29 4.05 -8.14 3.81
N ILE A 30 4.49 -8.76 2.73
CA ILE A 30 4.87 -10.17 2.72
C ILE A 30 6.37 -10.24 2.97
N LYS A 31 6.80 -11.24 3.76
CA LYS A 31 8.22 -11.51 3.97
C LYS A 31 8.91 -11.67 2.61
N ASP A 32 10.06 -11.03 2.46
CA ASP A 32 10.88 -11.06 1.24
C ASP A 32 10.26 -10.37 0.00
N ARG A 33 9.15 -9.62 0.17
CA ARG A 33 8.59 -8.76 -0.88
C ARG A 33 8.74 -7.29 -0.51
N GLU A 34 9.38 -6.51 -1.38
CA GLU A 34 9.58 -5.07 -1.11
C GLU A 34 8.28 -4.26 -1.21
N ILE A 35 7.44 -4.59 -2.19
CA ILE A 35 6.23 -3.84 -2.51
C ILE A 35 5.08 -4.30 -1.59
N PRO A 36 4.52 -3.41 -0.76
CA PRO A 36 3.37 -3.74 0.08
C PRO A 36 2.09 -3.88 -0.76
N ILE A 37 1.12 -4.59 -0.22
CA ILE A 37 -0.16 -4.87 -0.88
C ILE A 37 -1.27 -4.21 -0.08
N VAL A 38 -2.19 -3.56 -0.76
CA VAL A 38 -3.34 -2.89 -0.16
C VAL A 38 -4.58 -3.68 -0.53
N HIS A 39 -5.29 -4.30 0.40
CA HIS A 39 -6.52 -5.05 0.15
C HIS A 39 -7.50 -4.96 1.33
N ARG A 40 -8.74 -5.42 1.13
CA ARG A 40 -9.79 -5.39 2.16
C ARG A 40 -9.83 -6.67 2.96
N ILE A 41 -10.06 -6.56 4.27
CA ILE A 41 -10.29 -7.70 5.13
C ILE A 41 -11.63 -8.33 4.80
N LEU A 42 -11.58 -9.60 4.36
CA LEU A 42 -12.73 -10.43 4.03
C LEU A 42 -13.22 -11.23 5.24
N LYS A 43 -12.29 -11.78 6.04
CA LYS A 43 -12.63 -12.58 7.23
C LYS A 43 -11.64 -12.32 8.36
N VAL A 44 -12.15 -12.37 9.59
CA VAL A 44 -11.38 -12.33 10.82
C VAL A 44 -11.62 -13.63 11.58
N HIS A 45 -10.55 -14.32 11.95
CA HIS A 45 -10.60 -15.51 12.79
C HIS A 45 -9.87 -15.25 14.10
N THR A 46 -10.50 -15.57 15.22
CA THR A 46 -9.89 -15.46 16.55
C THR A 46 -9.61 -16.86 17.07
N ARG A 47 -8.34 -17.15 17.35
CA ARG A 47 -7.94 -18.42 17.96
C ARG A 47 -8.41 -18.46 19.40
N LYS A 48 -9.17 -19.51 19.76
CA LYS A 48 -9.85 -19.62 21.07
C LYS A 48 -8.89 -19.70 22.26
N ASN A 49 -7.68 -20.20 22.06
CA ASN A 49 -6.76 -20.49 23.17
C ASN A 49 -6.06 -19.24 23.72
N ASP A 50 -5.73 -18.28 22.84
CA ASP A 50 -4.89 -17.12 23.18
C ASP A 50 -5.47 -15.78 22.69
N GLY A 51 -6.62 -15.81 22.03
CA GLY A 51 -7.28 -14.61 21.51
C GLY A 51 -6.59 -13.97 20.31
N VAL A 52 -5.57 -14.61 19.72
CA VAL A 52 -4.85 -14.05 18.57
C VAL A 52 -5.77 -13.98 17.36
N LYS A 53 -5.79 -12.82 16.71
CA LYS A 53 -6.57 -12.57 15.50
C LYS A 53 -5.77 -12.83 14.24
N PHE A 54 -6.44 -13.47 13.30
CA PHE A 54 -5.95 -13.83 11.98
C PHE A 54 -6.86 -13.21 10.92
N TYR A 55 -6.25 -12.68 9.87
CA TYR A 55 -6.93 -11.90 8.86
C TYR A 55 -6.79 -12.56 7.48
N LEU A 56 -7.90 -12.64 6.77
CA LEU A 56 -7.93 -13.01 5.36
C LEU A 56 -8.32 -11.79 4.55
N THR A 57 -7.53 -11.46 3.55
CA THR A 57 -7.72 -10.29 2.69
C THR A 57 -8.10 -10.71 1.27
N LYS A 58 -8.74 -9.77 0.56
CA LYS A 58 -9.11 -9.91 -0.83
C LYS A 58 -9.08 -8.54 -1.51
N GLY A 59 -8.62 -8.51 -2.76
CA GLY A 59 -8.78 -7.34 -3.64
C GLY A 59 -10.25 -7.11 -4.01
N ASP A 60 -10.68 -5.84 -4.00
CA ASP A 60 -12.08 -5.46 -4.26
C ASP A 60 -12.58 -6.00 -5.61
N ASN A 61 -11.75 -5.93 -6.66
CA ASN A 61 -12.05 -6.44 -8.00
C ASN A 61 -11.49 -7.85 -8.31
N ASN A 62 -10.97 -8.59 -7.33
CA ASN A 62 -10.47 -9.95 -7.55
C ASN A 62 -11.61 -10.97 -7.36
N ASN A 63 -11.58 -12.11 -8.05
CA ASN A 63 -12.55 -13.21 -7.82
C ASN A 63 -12.11 -14.18 -6.71
N VAL A 64 -10.84 -14.13 -6.34
CA VAL A 64 -10.19 -15.02 -5.38
C VAL A 64 -9.66 -14.23 -4.19
N ASP A 65 -9.48 -14.90 -3.05
CA ASP A 65 -8.80 -14.34 -1.89
C ASP A 65 -7.26 -14.33 -2.07
N ASP A 66 -6.57 -13.67 -1.16
CA ASP A 66 -5.13 -13.42 -1.29
C ASP A 66 -4.24 -14.57 -0.80
N ARG A 67 -4.78 -15.74 -0.47
CA ARG A 67 -3.96 -16.85 0.05
C ARG A 67 -2.85 -17.27 -0.90
N GLY A 68 -3.09 -17.18 -2.21
CA GLY A 68 -2.08 -17.45 -3.22
C GLY A 68 -0.99 -16.38 -3.33
N LEU A 69 -1.20 -15.20 -2.73
CA LEU A 69 -0.22 -14.11 -2.71
C LEU A 69 0.68 -14.17 -1.48
N TYR A 70 0.21 -14.73 -0.37
CA TYR A 70 0.92 -14.82 0.91
C TYR A 70 2.24 -15.60 0.81
N ALA A 71 3.06 -15.51 1.85
CA ALA A 71 4.30 -16.26 1.92
C ALA A 71 4.03 -17.79 1.86
N PRO A 72 4.98 -18.61 1.38
CA PRO A 72 4.81 -20.05 1.32
C PRO A 72 4.39 -20.66 2.67
N GLY A 73 3.28 -21.40 2.68
CA GLY A 73 2.72 -22.01 3.90
C GLY A 73 1.90 -21.06 4.79
N GLN A 74 1.77 -19.78 4.44
CA GLN A 74 0.96 -18.81 5.16
C GLN A 74 -0.46 -18.76 4.60
N LEU A 75 -1.46 -19.08 5.42
CA LEU A 75 -2.89 -19.03 5.03
C LEU A 75 -3.65 -17.82 5.58
N TRP A 76 -3.04 -17.11 6.54
CA TRP A 76 -3.65 -16.01 7.26
C TRP A 76 -2.58 -14.96 7.60
N LEU A 77 -2.97 -13.69 7.57
CA LEU A 77 -2.15 -12.58 8.03
C LEU A 77 -2.30 -12.40 9.54
N GLN A 78 -1.21 -12.03 10.20
CA GLN A 78 -1.19 -11.60 11.59
C GLN A 78 -0.99 -10.09 11.71
N ARG A 79 -1.15 -9.56 12.92
CA ARG A 79 -0.93 -8.13 13.19
C ARG A 79 0.46 -7.63 12.78
N SER A 80 1.48 -8.49 12.88
CA SER A 80 2.87 -8.21 12.49
C SER A 80 3.06 -7.96 10.99
N ASP A 81 2.20 -8.55 10.17
CA ASP A 81 2.30 -8.47 8.70
C ASP A 81 1.63 -7.18 8.18
N ILE A 82 0.82 -6.53 9.02
CA ILE A 82 0.00 -5.37 8.67
C ILE A 82 0.73 -4.09 9.07
N VAL A 83 1.00 -3.25 8.07
CA VAL A 83 1.62 -1.94 8.21
C VAL A 83 0.64 -0.92 8.81
N GLY A 84 -0.62 -0.96 8.38
CA GLY A 84 -1.67 -0.07 8.87
C GLY A 84 -2.95 -0.10 8.04
N ILE A 85 -3.94 0.69 8.46
CA ILE A 85 -5.24 0.86 7.79
C ILE A 85 -5.17 2.09 6.91
N ALA A 86 -5.65 1.98 5.66
CA ALA A 86 -5.87 3.15 4.81
C ALA A 86 -7.09 3.94 5.31
N ARG A 87 -6.86 5.14 5.86
CA ARG A 87 -7.92 6.02 6.39
C ARG A 87 -8.36 7.10 5.40
N ALA A 88 -7.42 7.56 4.59
CA ALA A 88 -7.65 8.59 3.60
C ALA A 88 -6.73 8.37 2.39
N SER A 89 -7.09 8.98 1.27
CA SER A 89 -6.32 8.93 0.04
C SER A 89 -6.39 10.27 -0.69
N VAL A 90 -5.29 10.66 -1.32
CA VAL A 90 -5.28 11.77 -2.29
C VAL A 90 -5.15 11.18 -3.69
N PRO A 91 -6.17 11.36 -4.55
CA PRO A 91 -6.17 10.70 -5.85
C PRO A 91 -5.13 11.30 -6.78
N TYR A 92 -4.53 10.46 -7.62
CA TYR A 92 -3.61 10.81 -8.72
C TYR A 92 -2.30 11.56 -8.38
N VAL A 93 -2.06 12.00 -7.14
CA VAL A 93 -0.83 12.76 -6.80
C VAL A 93 0.44 11.93 -7.05
N GLY A 94 0.39 10.63 -6.77
CA GLY A 94 1.48 9.70 -7.05
C GLY A 94 1.76 9.51 -8.54
N MET A 95 0.87 9.95 -9.45
CA MET A 95 1.15 9.90 -10.89
C MET A 95 2.37 10.74 -11.26
N ALA A 96 2.65 11.84 -10.56
CA ALA A 96 3.86 12.63 -10.79
C ALA A 96 5.13 11.81 -10.53
N THR A 97 5.18 11.10 -9.39
CA THR A 97 6.30 10.22 -9.03
C THR A 97 6.44 9.07 -10.02
N ILE A 98 5.33 8.47 -10.42
CA ILE A 98 5.29 7.40 -11.43
C ILE A 98 5.84 7.91 -12.76
N LEU A 99 5.40 9.07 -13.24
CA LEU A 99 5.86 9.66 -14.49
C LEU A 99 7.37 9.94 -14.47
N MET A 100 7.90 10.49 -13.37
CA MET A 100 9.33 10.73 -13.19
C MET A 100 10.15 9.43 -13.14
N ASN A 101 9.55 8.32 -12.70
CA ASN A 101 10.19 7.02 -12.67
C ASN A 101 10.13 6.32 -14.04
N ASP A 102 8.99 6.37 -14.70
CA ASP A 102 8.74 5.75 -16.02
C ASP A 102 9.52 6.47 -17.14
N TYR A 103 9.76 7.79 -17.01
CA TYR A 103 10.53 8.59 -17.97
C TYR A 103 11.75 9.26 -17.30
N PRO A 104 12.92 8.60 -17.25
CA PRO A 104 14.12 9.16 -16.64
C PRO A 104 14.57 10.50 -17.24
N ALA A 105 14.27 10.74 -18.53
CA ALA A 105 14.57 12.01 -19.20
C ALA A 105 13.89 13.21 -18.51
N LEU A 106 12.66 13.05 -18.01
CA LEU A 106 11.97 14.11 -17.27
C LEU A 106 12.70 14.48 -15.98
N LYS A 107 13.27 13.47 -15.29
CA LYS A 107 14.06 13.69 -14.07
C LYS A 107 15.34 14.49 -14.38
N VAL A 108 16.06 14.12 -15.45
CA VAL A 108 17.27 14.85 -15.87
C VAL A 108 16.95 16.28 -16.29
N LEU A 109 15.89 16.48 -17.07
CA LEU A 109 15.44 17.80 -17.49
C LEU A 109 15.04 18.68 -16.30
N ALA A 110 14.30 18.13 -15.33
CA ALA A 110 13.93 18.86 -14.12
C ALA A 110 15.16 19.30 -13.31
N VAL A 111 16.14 18.42 -13.12
CA VAL A 111 17.41 18.76 -12.43
C VAL A 111 18.19 19.82 -13.21
N GLY A 112 18.25 19.71 -14.54
CA GLY A 112 18.89 20.70 -15.41
C GLY A 112 18.26 22.09 -15.30
N LEU A 113 16.92 22.17 -15.34
CA LEU A 113 16.19 23.43 -15.16
C LEU A 113 16.42 24.04 -13.77
N MET A 114 16.42 23.22 -12.71
CA MET A 114 16.73 23.70 -11.36
C MET A 114 18.15 24.25 -11.26
N ALA A 115 19.12 23.61 -11.89
CA ALA A 115 20.49 24.10 -11.93
C ALA A 115 20.57 25.46 -12.65
N ILE A 116 19.94 25.58 -13.83
CA ILE A 116 19.89 26.84 -14.59
C ILE A 116 19.27 27.95 -13.73
N MET A 117 18.09 27.72 -13.14
CA MET A 117 17.44 28.71 -12.27
C MET A 117 18.33 29.13 -11.09
N ALA A 118 18.99 28.17 -10.43
CA ALA A 118 19.88 28.47 -9.31
C ALA A 118 21.10 29.31 -9.72
N PHE A 119 21.63 29.11 -10.94
CA PHE A 119 22.70 29.94 -11.47
C PHE A 119 22.21 31.32 -11.92
N THR A 120 20.99 31.43 -12.46
CA THR A 120 20.41 32.72 -12.87
C THR A 120 19.95 33.58 -11.69
N GLN A 121 19.55 32.99 -10.56
CA GLN A 121 19.19 33.71 -9.33
C GLN A 121 20.39 34.13 -8.47
N ARG A 122 21.61 33.72 -8.84
CA ARG A 122 22.84 34.05 -8.12
C ARG A 122 23.48 35.38 -8.54
N GLU A 123 22.85 36.09 -9.47
CA GLU A 123 23.12 37.50 -9.80
C GLU A 123 22.07 38.41 -9.16
#